data_AF-A0A1B1KF04-F1
#
_entry.id   AF-A0A1B1KF04-F1
#
_cell.length_a   1.000
_cell.length_b   1.000
_cell.length_c   1.000
_cell.angle_alpha   90.00
_cell.angle_beta   90.00
_cell.angle_gamma   90.00
#
_symmetry.space_group_name_H-M   'P 1'
#
loop_
_entity.id
_entity.type
_entity.pdbx_description
1 polymer ?
#
loop_
_entity_poly.entity_id
_entity_poly.type
_entity_poly.pdbx_seq_one_letter_code
_entity_poly.pdbx_strand_id
1 'polypeptide(L)'
;MTTVRRPLVDGGPKAAQLPLELVYAELERRGFSAENAIPGMGGGLLQHCNRDTMNFGQKASAVCVNGEWRAIAKAPTRDAMKGSERGRLGLRLSRESISPGENILLSRVGVPWSGGVWG
;
A
#
# COMPACT_ATOMS: atom_id res chain seq x y z
N MET A 1 -10.33 31.57 22.97
CA MET A 1 -11.49 30.94 22.32
C MET A 1 -12.38 32.05 21.77
N THR A 2 -12.11 32.54 20.56
CA THR A 2 -12.88 33.60 19.91
C THR A 2 -13.72 32.96 18.81
N THR A 3 -15.01 32.79 19.07
CA THR A 3 -15.95 32.24 18.10
C THR A 3 -16.40 33.35 17.16
N VAL A 4 -15.82 33.42 15.96
CA VAL A 4 -16.38 34.20 14.86
C VAL A 4 -17.41 33.31 14.15
N ARG A 5 -18.68 33.44 14.50
CA ARG A 5 -19.77 32.82 13.73
C ARG A 5 -19.99 33.64 12.46
N ARG A 6 -19.41 33.18 11.35
CA ARG A 6 -19.80 33.64 10.01
C ARG A 6 -21.03 32.82 9.56
N PRO A 7 -22.05 33.40 8.91
CA PRO A 7 -23.20 32.64 8.44
C PRO A 7 -22.74 31.65 7.36
N LEU A 8 -23.20 30.40 7.45
CA LEU A 8 -23.03 29.40 6.40
C LEU A 8 -23.74 29.90 5.15
N VAL A 9 -22.95 30.28 4.16
CA VAL A 9 -23.42 30.64 2.81
C VAL A 9 -23.63 29.35 2.03
N ASP A 10 -24.78 29.31 1.38
CA ASP A 10 -25.33 28.32 0.46
C ASP A 10 -24.33 27.55 -0.41
N GLY A 11 -24.55 26.24 -0.53
CA GLY A 11 -24.34 25.51 -1.80
C GLY A 11 -22.95 25.54 -2.43
N GLY A 12 -21.88 25.81 -1.67
CA GLY A 12 -20.51 25.80 -2.19
C GLY A 12 -20.16 24.46 -2.84
N PRO A 13 -19.26 24.45 -3.85
CA PRO A 13 -18.86 23.21 -4.51
C PRO A 13 -18.45 22.21 -3.43
N LYS A 14 -18.97 20.97 -3.49
CA LYS A 14 -18.47 19.86 -2.66
C LYS A 14 -16.96 19.97 -2.73
N ALA A 15 -16.32 20.21 -1.56
CA ALA A 15 -14.91 20.56 -1.48
C ALA A 15 -14.15 19.79 -2.54
N ALA A 16 -13.64 20.51 -3.55
CA ALA A 16 -12.87 19.89 -4.62
C ALA A 16 -11.88 18.96 -3.95
N GLN A 17 -11.87 17.67 -4.32
CA GLN A 17 -11.01 16.68 -3.69
C GLN A 17 -9.56 17.01 -4.05
N LEU A 18 -9.00 17.98 -3.35
CA LEU A 18 -7.60 18.36 -3.48
C LEU A 18 -6.79 17.23 -2.86
N PRO A 19 -5.72 16.77 -3.53
CA PRO A 19 -4.77 15.85 -2.92
C PRO A 19 -4.29 16.38 -1.57
N LEU A 20 -4.12 15.46 -0.62
CA LEU A 20 -3.69 15.80 0.73
C LEU A 20 -2.36 16.58 0.75
N GLU A 21 -1.48 16.27 -0.20
CA GLU A 21 -0.22 16.97 -0.45
C GLU A 21 -0.42 18.48 -0.64
N LEU A 22 -1.41 18.89 -1.43
CA LEU A 22 -1.68 20.31 -1.68
C LEU A 22 -2.24 21.01 -0.44
N VAL A 23 -3.02 20.29 0.36
CA VAL A 23 -3.56 20.81 1.61
C VAL A 23 -2.43 21.07 2.60
N TYR A 24 -1.51 20.13 2.79
CA TYR A 24 -0.37 20.33 3.69
C TYR A 24 0.63 21.37 3.16
N ALA A 25 0.87 21.44 1.86
CA ALA A 25 1.68 22.49 1.26
C ALA A 25 1.12 23.90 1.55
N GLU A 26 -0.20 24.06 1.52
CA GLU A 26 -0.83 25.35 1.83
C GLU A 26 -0.84 25.68 3.33
N LEU A 27 -0.93 24.67 4.21
CA LEU A 27 -0.75 24.84 5.65
C LEU A 27 0.66 25.33 5.96
N GLU A 28 1.67 24.70 5.38
CA GLU A 28 3.07 25.09 5.52
C GLU A 28 3.31 26.51 5.00
N ARG A 29 2.81 26.84 3.80
CA ARG A 29 2.93 28.18 3.20
C ARG A 29 2.34 29.28 4.08
N ARG A 30 1.31 28.95 4.88
CA ARG A 30 0.65 29.87 5.82
C ARG A 30 1.23 29.84 7.23
N GLY A 31 2.23 28.99 7.49
CA GLY A 31 2.85 28.84 8.81
C GLY A 31 1.99 28.10 9.83
N PHE A 32 1.02 27.30 9.39
CA PHE A 32 0.20 26.47 10.28
C PHE A 32 0.85 25.09 10.47
N SER A 33 0.93 24.63 11.72
CA SER A 33 1.35 23.25 12.02
C SER A 33 0.40 22.23 11.39
N ALA A 34 0.96 21.14 10.87
CA ALA A 34 0.21 19.99 10.35
C ALA A 34 -0.68 19.32 11.42
N GLU A 35 -0.30 19.42 12.70
CA GLU A 35 -1.06 18.87 13.82
C GLU A 35 -2.42 19.57 14.03
N ASN A 36 -2.59 20.76 13.46
CA ASN A 36 -3.86 21.49 13.52
C ASN A 36 -4.92 20.92 12.57
N ALA A 37 -4.55 19.97 11.71
CA ALA A 37 -5.42 19.39 10.71
C ALA A 37 -5.50 17.87 10.86
N ILE A 38 -6.72 17.34 10.95
CA ILE A 38 -7.00 15.90 10.93
C ILE A 38 -7.84 15.62 9.67
N PRO A 39 -7.19 15.28 8.54
CA PRO A 39 -7.90 15.00 7.29
C PRO A 39 -8.69 13.70 7.41
N GLY A 40 -9.99 13.74 7.12
CA GLY A 40 -10.84 12.55 7.01
C GLY A 40 -11.04 12.14 5.56
N MET A 41 -10.64 10.91 5.20
CA MET A 41 -10.93 10.33 3.89
C MET A 41 -12.09 9.31 3.99
N GLY A 42 -13.13 9.52 3.19
CA GLY A 42 -14.29 8.62 3.09
C GLY A 42 -14.07 7.51 2.06
N GLY A 43 -14.98 7.40 1.08
CA GLY A 43 -14.88 6.42 -0.01
C GLY A 43 -13.54 6.45 -0.76
N GLY A 44 -12.89 7.62 -0.82
CA GLY A 44 -11.51 7.84 -1.29
C GLY A 44 -10.50 6.81 -0.80
N LEU A 45 -10.56 6.44 0.49
CA LEU A 45 -9.58 5.57 1.14
C LEU A 45 -9.90 4.08 0.98
N LEU A 46 -11.19 3.72 1.01
CA LEU A 46 -11.61 2.32 1.17
C LEU A 46 -12.28 1.72 -0.08
N GLN A 47 -12.76 2.56 -1.01
CA GLN A 47 -13.64 2.11 -2.10
C GLN A 47 -13.05 2.27 -3.50
N HIS A 48 -11.98 3.08 -3.66
CA HIS A 48 -11.35 3.30 -4.97
C HIS A 48 -10.20 2.33 -5.30
N CYS A 49 -9.92 1.37 -4.41
CA CYS A 49 -8.94 0.32 -4.65
C CYS A 49 -9.66 -0.96 -5.09
N ASN A 50 -9.16 -1.60 -6.15
CA ASN A 50 -9.63 -2.91 -6.59
C ASN A 50 -8.45 -3.89 -6.67
N ARG A 51 -8.73 -5.16 -6.99
CA ARG A 51 -7.71 -6.21 -7.11
C ARG A 51 -6.57 -5.85 -8.07
N ASP A 52 -6.88 -5.17 -9.17
CA ASP A 52 -5.90 -4.79 -10.21
C ASP A 52 -5.06 -3.58 -9.82
N THR A 53 -5.49 -2.76 -8.85
CA THR A 53 -4.76 -1.56 -8.44
C THR A 53 -3.32 -1.85 -8.04
N MET A 54 -3.06 -3.01 -7.41
CA MET A 54 -1.71 -3.47 -7.07
C MET A 54 -1.26 -4.69 -7.89
N ASN A 55 -1.94 -5.00 -9.00
CA ASN A 55 -1.68 -6.17 -9.84
C ASN A 55 -1.64 -7.49 -9.05
N PHE A 56 -2.49 -7.64 -8.05
CA PHE A 56 -2.55 -8.86 -7.26
C PHE A 56 -3.11 -10.01 -8.10
N GLY A 57 -2.36 -11.12 -8.11
CA GLY A 57 -2.71 -12.33 -8.83
C GLY A 57 -1.98 -13.55 -8.29
N GLN A 58 -2.70 -14.65 -8.18
CA GLN A 58 -2.15 -15.95 -7.81
C GLN A 58 -2.00 -16.82 -9.05
N LYS A 59 -0.81 -17.39 -9.25
CA LYS A 59 -0.49 -18.26 -10.39
C LYS A 59 0.37 -19.42 -9.89
N ALA A 60 0.12 -20.62 -10.39
CA ALA A 60 0.95 -21.77 -10.06
C ALA A 60 2.33 -21.62 -10.71
N SER A 61 3.39 -21.80 -9.91
CA SER A 61 4.79 -21.67 -10.36
C SER A 61 5.53 -23.01 -10.43
N ALA A 62 5.07 -24.04 -9.73
CA ALA A 62 5.66 -25.38 -9.78
C ALA A 62 4.59 -26.46 -9.56
N VAL A 63 4.84 -27.65 -10.11
CA VAL A 63 4.02 -28.85 -9.91
C VAL A 63 4.92 -30.06 -9.63
N CYS A 64 4.49 -30.95 -8.75
CA CYS A 64 5.16 -32.22 -8.50
C CYS A 64 4.43 -33.34 -9.26
N VAL A 65 5.14 -34.06 -10.13
CA VAL A 65 4.60 -35.16 -10.92
C VAL A 65 5.53 -36.36 -10.77
N ASN A 66 4.99 -37.49 -10.28
CA ASN A 66 5.76 -38.70 -9.98
C ASN A 66 6.96 -38.45 -9.04
N GLY A 67 6.81 -37.55 -8.06
CA GLY A 67 7.89 -37.19 -7.13
C GLY A 67 8.88 -36.15 -7.66
N GLU A 68 8.78 -35.76 -8.93
CA GLU A 68 9.66 -34.77 -9.55
C GLU A 68 8.99 -33.40 -9.64
N TRP A 69 9.69 -32.38 -9.15
CA TRP A 69 9.24 -30.99 -9.29
C TRP A 69 9.56 -30.43 -10.67
N ARG A 70 8.54 -29.81 -11.30
CA ARG A 70 8.64 -29.16 -12.60
C ARG A 70 8.19 -27.70 -12.47
N ALA A 71 8.99 -26.80 -13.03
CA ALA A 71 8.66 -25.37 -13.06
C ALA A 71 7.60 -25.11 -14.14
N ILE A 72 6.54 -24.40 -13.77
CA ILE A 72 5.47 -23.99 -14.67
C ILE A 72 5.29 -22.47 -14.57
N ALA A 73 4.83 -21.84 -15.66
CA ALA A 73 4.53 -20.42 -15.67
C ALA A 73 3.51 -20.09 -16.76
N LYS A 74 2.75 -19.02 -16.57
CA LYS A 74 1.91 -18.42 -17.60
C LYS A 74 2.74 -17.43 -18.40
N ALA A 75 2.81 -17.60 -19.72
CA ALA A 75 3.55 -16.72 -20.63
C ALA A 75 2.69 -16.38 -21.87
N PRO A 76 1.79 -15.39 -21.79
CA PRO A 76 0.93 -15.03 -22.91
C PRO A 76 1.69 -14.20 -23.96
N THR A 77 1.47 -14.48 -25.24
CA THR A 77 2.21 -13.89 -26.38
C THR A 77 2.00 -12.38 -26.54
N ARG A 78 0.85 -11.84 -26.10
CA ARG A 78 0.45 -10.44 -26.35
C ARG A 78 0.59 -9.50 -25.15
N ASP A 79 0.81 -10.01 -23.94
CA ASP A 79 0.79 -9.20 -22.72
C ASP A 79 1.87 -9.67 -21.74
N ALA A 80 3.07 -9.13 -21.89
CA ALA A 80 4.22 -9.49 -21.08
C ALA A 80 3.99 -9.25 -19.57
N MET A 81 3.16 -8.27 -19.20
CA MET A 81 2.80 -7.98 -17.80
C MET A 81 2.02 -9.11 -17.14
N LYS A 82 1.39 -9.99 -17.93
CA LYS A 82 0.68 -11.17 -17.43
C LYS A 82 1.56 -12.41 -17.29
N GLY A 83 2.86 -12.30 -17.58
CA GLY A 83 3.88 -13.28 -17.24
C GLY A 83 3.84 -13.69 -15.76
N SER A 84 4.37 -14.87 -15.42
CA SER A 84 4.51 -15.31 -14.04
C SER A 84 5.87 -15.92 -13.77
N GLU A 85 6.31 -15.84 -12.53
CA GLU A 85 7.51 -16.52 -12.06
C GLU A 85 7.36 -18.05 -12.11
N ARG A 86 8.49 -18.74 -12.23
CA ARG A 86 8.56 -20.19 -12.43
C ARG A 86 9.41 -20.85 -11.33
N GLY A 87 9.02 -22.04 -10.92
CA GLY A 87 9.71 -22.85 -9.93
C GLY A 87 9.23 -22.64 -8.50
N ARG A 88 10.01 -23.15 -7.55
CA ARG A 88 9.78 -22.98 -6.11
C ARG A 88 10.40 -21.65 -5.69
N LEU A 89 9.57 -20.74 -5.19
CA LEU A 89 9.95 -19.37 -4.90
C LEU A 89 10.08 -19.17 -3.38
N GLY A 90 11.03 -18.33 -2.97
CA GLY A 90 11.23 -17.92 -1.58
C GLY A 90 11.57 -16.44 -1.52
N LEU A 91 11.13 -15.76 -0.47
CA LEU A 91 11.46 -14.36 -0.22
C LEU A 91 12.72 -14.28 0.63
N ARG A 92 13.64 -13.38 0.24
CA ARG A 92 14.87 -13.12 0.98
C ARG A 92 15.01 -11.62 1.21
N LEU A 93 15.39 -11.25 2.43
CA LEU A 93 15.79 -9.89 2.77
C LEU A 93 17.08 -9.53 2.01
N SER A 94 17.06 -8.38 1.33
CA SER A 94 18.26 -7.84 0.69
C SER A 94 19.16 -7.18 1.74
N ARG A 95 20.44 -6.96 1.42
CA ARG A 95 21.38 -6.27 2.34
C ARG A 95 20.97 -4.83 2.65
N GLU A 96 20.17 -4.23 1.78
CA GLU A 96 19.64 -2.87 1.92
C GLU A 96 18.26 -2.84 2.58
N SER A 97 17.67 -4.02 2.82
CA SER A 97 16.37 -4.10 3.47
C SER A 97 16.52 -3.88 4.98
N ILE A 98 15.67 -3.01 5.51
CA ILE A 98 15.51 -2.82 6.96
C ILE A 98 14.92 -4.12 7.51
N SER A 99 15.52 -4.68 8.56
CA SER A 99 14.97 -5.90 9.15
C SER A 99 13.56 -5.63 9.71
N PRO A 100 12.65 -6.62 9.74
CA PRO A 100 11.31 -6.43 10.28
C PRO A 100 11.28 -5.87 11.72
N GLY A 101 12.29 -6.16 12.53
CA GLY A 101 12.43 -5.63 13.90
C GLY A 101 12.89 -4.17 13.97
N GLU A 102 13.59 -3.68 12.94
CA GLU A 102 14.02 -2.29 12.81
C GLU A 102 12.97 -1.43 12.07
N ASN A 103 11.93 -2.06 11.51
CA ASN A 103 10.82 -1.35 10.91
C ASN A 103 9.93 -0.74 12.02
N ILE A 104 10.12 0.56 12.27
CA ILE A 104 9.37 1.37 13.24
C ILE A 104 7.84 1.36 13.07
N LEU A 105 7.31 0.93 11.91
CA LEU A 105 5.87 0.71 11.70
C LEU A 105 5.39 -0.64 12.23
N LEU A 106 6.24 -1.67 12.22
CA LEU A 106 5.92 -3.03 12.71
C LEU A 106 6.30 -3.22 14.19
N SER A 107 7.30 -2.51 14.69
CA SER A 107 7.76 -2.62 16.09
C SER A 107 6.71 -2.15 17.11
N ARG A 108 5.74 -1.33 16.70
CA ARG A 108 4.59 -0.94 17.54
C ARG A 108 3.47 -1.99 17.63
N VAL A 109 3.48 -3.00 16.76
CA VAL A 109 2.44 -4.05 16.72
C VAL A 109 2.84 -5.30 17.53
N GLY A 110 4.04 -5.32 18.11
CA GLY A 110 4.43 -6.35 19.10
C GLY A 110 4.46 -7.78 18.56
N VAL A 111 4.64 -7.98 17.25
CA VAL A 111 4.73 -9.33 16.65
C VAL A 111 6.21 -9.75 16.63
N PRO A 112 6.65 -10.72 17.46
CA PRO A 112 8.03 -11.20 17.42
C PRO A 112 8.27 -11.99 16.14
N TRP A 113 9.31 -11.61 15.38
CA TRP A 113 9.76 -12.33 14.19
C TRP A 113 10.68 -13.49 14.60
N SER A 114 10.18 -14.72 14.56
CA SER A 114 10.98 -15.94 14.73
C SER A 114 11.43 -16.43 13.34
N GLY A 115 12.68 -16.13 12.97
CA GLY A 115 13.27 -16.48 11.68
C GLY A 115 13.36 -17.98 11.42
N GLY A 116 12.25 -18.62 11.06
CA GLY A 116 12.19 -20.04 10.73
C GLY A 116 12.93 -20.36 9.43
N VAL A 117 13.97 -21.18 9.55
CA VAL A 117 14.62 -21.89 8.44
C VAL A 117 13.63 -22.92 7.91
N TRP A 118 13.15 -22.73 6.69
CA TRP A 118 12.37 -23.74 5.98
C TRP A 118 13.34 -24.78 5.41
N GLY A 119 13.36 -25.96 6.01
CA GLY A 119 13.99 -27.16 5.45
C GLY A 119 13.14 -27.82 4.38
#